data_AF-A0AAW1TNC1-F1
#
_entry.id   AF-A0AAW1TNC1-F1
#
_cell.length_a   1.000
_cell.length_b   1.000
_cell.length_c   1.000
_cell.angle_alpha   90.00
_cell.angle_beta   90.00
_cell.angle_gamma   90.00
#
_symmetry.space_group_name_H-M   'P 1'
#
loop_
_entity.id
_entity.type
_entity.pdbx_description
1 polymer ?
#
loop_
_entity_poly.entity_id
_entity_poly.type
_entity_poly.pdbx_seq_one_letter_code
_entity_poly.pdbx_strand_id
1 'polypeptide(L)'
;MKQQMTDGEWRHMYEMSHDKNLYSNLINSLFPSIYGNEEVKRGILLMLFGGVSKTTVEGTSLRGDINCCIVGDPSTAKSQFLKQVSQFSPRAVYTSGKASSAASLTAAVVRDEETSDFVIEAGALMLADNGVCCIDEFDKMDERDRVAIHEAMEQQTISIAKAGVRATLNARTSILAAANPLGGRYDRAKSLQQNIDLGAPIMSRFDSFFILVDECNEVTDYAVTRKIVDLHSNIEENIEKVYTKQEVLQYISFARKFKPVINTEAGELLVRHYSHLRLRDTTTTGKSTWRITVRQLESMIRLAEAMARMEISDEVQPKHVREAYRLLNKSIIRVEQPDIHFDEENGMEAEDEALSETTPANGSEDPAPPKKKLVLNFEEYKTLSNMIVVHMRREEARSEEENLEGVHRSDLIEWYLNRIADQIESEDELIEKKELIEKVIDRLIYHEYVIIPISKVGFKGSKKKQDEEEEEGEEDPLLVVHPNYIID
;
A
#
# COMPACT_ATOMS: atom_id res chain seq x y z
N MET A 1 25.04 9.06 25.60
CA MET A 1 25.65 7.77 25.19
C MET A 1 27.10 7.89 24.73
N LYS A 2 27.64 9.10 24.53
CA LYS A 2 29.10 9.31 24.38
C LYS A 2 29.96 8.73 25.53
N GLN A 3 29.34 8.42 26.68
CA GLN A 3 30.00 7.85 27.86
C GLN A 3 29.89 6.32 27.98
N GLN A 4 29.11 5.63 27.13
CA GLN A 4 28.89 4.17 27.24
C GLN A 4 29.20 3.39 25.95
N MET A 5 29.28 4.07 24.80
CA MET A 5 29.67 3.46 23.53
C MET A 5 31.14 3.73 23.24
N THR A 6 31.79 2.76 22.63
CA THR A 6 33.18 2.87 22.21
C THR A 6 33.27 3.90 21.08
N ASP A 7 34.31 4.74 21.06
CA ASP A 7 34.48 5.78 20.02
C ASP A 7 34.47 5.22 18.59
N GLY A 8 34.83 3.93 18.41
CA GLY A 8 34.72 3.22 17.13
C GLY A 8 33.28 2.90 16.71
N GLU A 9 32.44 2.45 17.64
CA GLU A 9 31.01 2.18 17.39
C GLU A 9 30.30 3.48 17.00
N TRP A 10 30.63 4.58 17.67
CA TRP A 10 30.08 5.89 17.36
C TRP A 10 30.39 6.35 15.92
N ARG A 11 31.63 6.16 15.45
CA ARG A 11 32.00 6.52 14.08
C ARG A 11 31.25 5.68 13.06
N HIS A 12 31.17 4.37 13.27
CA HIS A 12 30.44 3.47 12.37
C HIS A 12 28.94 3.81 12.32
N MET A 13 28.33 4.13 13.47
CA MET A 13 26.94 4.56 13.53
C MET A 13 26.71 5.92 12.85
N TYR A 14 27.68 6.81 12.93
CA TYR A 14 27.65 8.10 12.24
C TYR A 14 27.80 7.94 10.72
N GLU A 15 28.64 7.01 10.27
CA GLU A 15 28.73 6.65 8.84
C GLU A 15 27.42 6.07 8.34
N MET A 16 26.83 5.11 9.07
CA MET A 16 25.50 4.55 8.77
C MET A 16 24.42 5.63 8.67
N SER A 17 24.42 6.63 9.55
CA SER A 17 23.40 7.69 9.53
C SER A 17 23.51 8.63 8.33
N HIS A 18 24.70 8.76 7.73
CA HIS A 18 24.95 9.64 6.58
C HIS A 18 24.71 8.96 5.24
N ASP A 19 24.48 7.64 5.25
CA ASP A 19 24.18 6.88 4.04
C ASP A 19 22.80 7.24 3.49
N LYS A 20 22.79 7.78 2.27
CA LYS A 20 21.56 8.12 1.54
C LYS A 20 20.66 6.91 1.26
N ASN A 21 21.25 5.71 1.18
CA ASN A 21 20.55 4.45 0.92
C ASN A 21 20.36 3.61 2.18
N LEU A 22 20.50 4.19 3.38
CA LEU A 22 20.33 3.48 4.66
C LEU A 22 19.01 2.70 4.70
N TYR A 23 17.92 3.30 4.23
CA TYR A 23 16.60 2.66 4.27
C TYR A 23 16.57 1.31 3.55
N SER A 24 17.03 1.26 2.30
CA SER A 24 17.09 0.03 1.49
C SER A 24 18.12 -0.96 2.04
N ASN A 25 19.27 -0.47 2.49
CA ASN A 25 20.34 -1.33 3.01
C ASN A 25 19.93 -1.99 4.33
N LEU A 26 19.23 -1.28 5.22
CA LEU A 26 18.66 -1.84 6.44
C LEU A 26 17.64 -2.93 6.12
N ILE A 27 16.74 -2.70 5.16
CA ILE A 27 15.73 -3.66 4.75
C ILE A 27 16.35 -4.95 4.22
N ASN A 28 17.32 -4.83 3.30
CA ASN A 28 18.02 -5.97 2.72
C ASN A 28 18.85 -6.74 3.76
N SER A 29 19.40 -6.04 4.75
CA SER A 29 20.18 -6.66 5.83
C SER A 29 19.31 -7.39 6.86
N LEU A 30 18.09 -6.89 7.12
CA LEU A 30 17.16 -7.49 8.09
C LEU A 30 16.48 -8.74 7.55
N PHE A 31 16.11 -8.75 6.26
CA PHE A 31 15.37 -9.84 5.61
C PHE A 31 16.14 -10.45 4.43
N PRO A 32 17.35 -11.02 4.64
CA PRO A 32 18.18 -11.53 3.55
C PRO A 32 17.63 -12.79 2.86
N SER A 33 16.80 -13.55 3.58
CA SER A 33 16.23 -14.81 3.09
C SER A 33 14.87 -14.63 2.40
N ILE A 34 14.24 -13.45 2.53
CA ILE A 34 12.89 -13.21 2.02
C ILE A 34 12.99 -12.30 0.79
N TYR A 35 12.60 -12.84 -0.37
CA TYR A 35 12.53 -12.08 -1.61
C TYR A 35 11.19 -11.34 -1.73
N GLY A 36 11.21 -10.13 -2.29
CA GLY A 36 10.02 -9.32 -2.54
C GLY A 36 9.44 -8.63 -1.30
N ASN A 37 8.20 -8.12 -1.44
CA ASN A 37 7.41 -7.49 -0.39
C ASN A 37 8.11 -6.32 0.34
N GLU A 38 8.79 -5.46 -0.42
CA GLU A 38 9.54 -4.33 0.11
C GLU A 38 8.69 -3.38 0.98
N GLU A 39 7.42 -3.16 0.64
CA GLU A 39 6.53 -2.31 1.45
C GLU A 39 6.24 -2.90 2.83
N VAL A 40 6.16 -4.24 2.94
CA VAL A 40 5.95 -4.91 4.23
C VAL A 40 7.21 -4.81 5.07
N LYS A 41 8.38 -5.02 4.46
CA LYS A 41 9.67 -4.86 5.13
C LYS A 41 9.87 -3.43 5.64
N ARG A 42 9.50 -2.43 4.82
CA ARG A 42 9.47 -1.01 5.17
C ARG A 42 8.60 -0.73 6.39
N GLY A 43 7.37 -1.25 6.39
CA GLY A 43 6.45 -1.12 7.53
C GLY A 43 6.97 -1.76 8.81
N ILE A 44 7.51 -2.98 8.74
CA ILE A 44 8.09 -3.67 9.89
C ILE A 44 9.33 -2.91 10.41
N LEU A 45 10.16 -2.37 9.53
CA LEU A 45 11.32 -1.57 9.94
C LEU A 45 10.88 -0.32 10.72
N LEU A 46 9.88 0.42 10.22
CA LEU A 46 9.34 1.59 10.93
C LEU A 46 8.71 1.20 12.28
N MET A 47 8.06 0.04 12.36
CA MET A 47 7.54 -0.51 13.62
C MET A 47 8.67 -0.76 14.64
N LEU A 48 9.85 -1.25 14.22
CA LEU A 48 10.99 -1.48 15.11
C LEU A 48 11.59 -0.17 15.67
N PHE A 49 11.57 0.92 14.89
CA PHE A 49 12.00 2.24 15.36
C PHE A 49 10.96 2.90 16.28
N GLY A 50 9.66 2.68 16.01
CA GLY A 50 8.55 3.23 16.80
C GLY A 50 8.45 4.77 16.75
N GLY A 51 7.28 5.32 17.09
CA GLY A 51 7.03 6.76 17.17
C GLY A 51 7.26 7.32 18.59
N VAL A 52 6.96 8.61 18.78
CA VAL A 52 7.20 9.30 20.06
C VAL A 52 5.99 9.18 20.97
N SER A 53 6.14 8.52 22.11
CA SER A 53 5.12 8.54 23.18
C SER A 53 5.11 9.92 23.84
N LYS A 54 3.95 10.59 23.83
CA LYS A 54 3.77 11.95 24.36
C LYS A 54 2.75 11.93 25.48
N THR A 55 2.95 12.77 26.49
CA THR A 55 1.95 13.03 27.52
C THR A 55 1.38 14.41 27.28
N THR A 56 0.06 14.52 27.19
CA THR A 56 -0.62 15.82 27.06
C THR A 56 -0.56 16.59 28.37
N VAL A 57 -0.87 17.89 28.31
CA VAL A 57 -0.95 18.76 29.49
C VAL A 57 -2.04 18.30 30.47
N GLU A 58 -3.06 17.59 29.97
CA GLU A 58 -4.17 17.04 30.74
C GLU A 58 -3.85 15.69 31.41
N GLY A 59 -2.63 15.17 31.23
CA GLY A 59 -2.18 13.91 31.83
C GLY A 59 -2.59 12.66 31.06
N THR A 60 -3.18 12.79 29.87
CA THR A 60 -3.45 11.64 28.99
C THR A 60 -2.18 11.24 28.23
N SER A 61 -1.89 9.94 28.20
CA SER A 61 -0.77 9.39 27.43
C SER A 61 -1.21 9.08 26.00
N LEU A 62 -0.53 9.67 25.02
CA LEU A 62 -0.67 9.34 23.62
C LEU A 62 0.31 8.22 23.27
N ARG A 63 -0.23 7.18 22.63
CA ARG A 63 0.55 6.05 22.10
C ARG A 63 1.57 6.54 21.08
N GLY A 64 2.82 6.12 21.24
CA GLY A 64 3.89 6.30 20.25
C GLY A 64 4.15 5.06 19.40
N ASP A 65 3.72 3.89 19.86
CA ASP A 65 4.00 2.61 19.20
C ASP A 65 3.12 2.40 17.96
N ILE A 66 3.73 1.80 16.93
CA ILE A 66 3.08 1.49 15.66
C ILE A 66 2.65 0.02 15.68
N ASN A 67 1.42 -0.24 15.25
CA ASN A 67 0.88 -1.59 15.10
C ASN A 67 0.72 -1.94 13.62
N CYS A 68 1.25 -3.09 13.22
CA CYS A 68 1.22 -3.57 11.85
C CYS A 68 0.47 -4.89 11.75
N CYS A 69 -0.37 -5.04 10.74
CA CYS A 69 -1.06 -6.29 10.43
C CYS A 69 -0.71 -6.75 9.02
N ILE A 70 -0.33 -8.03 8.89
CA ILE A 70 -0.05 -8.68 7.62
C ILE A 70 -1.17 -9.67 7.35
N VAL A 71 -1.85 -9.49 6.23
CA VAL A 71 -2.90 -10.37 5.75
C VAL A 71 -2.45 -10.94 4.43
N GLY A 72 -2.70 -12.20 4.17
CA GLY A 72 -2.41 -12.72 2.83
C GLY A 72 -2.76 -14.17 2.64
N ASP A 73 -2.43 -14.69 1.48
CA ASP A 73 -2.66 -16.10 1.16
C ASP A 73 -1.69 -17.01 1.94
N PRO A 74 -2.00 -18.31 2.09
CA PRO A 74 -1.07 -19.32 2.56
C PRO A 74 0.24 -19.27 1.77
N SER A 75 1.34 -19.72 2.40
CA SER A 75 2.66 -19.82 1.77
C SER A 75 3.33 -18.49 1.37
N THR A 76 2.76 -17.32 1.72
CA THR A 76 3.34 -15.99 1.44
C THR A 76 4.43 -15.53 2.44
N ALA A 77 5.12 -16.45 3.11
CA ALA A 77 6.18 -16.19 4.10
C ALA A 77 5.80 -15.31 5.33
N LYS A 78 4.51 -15.09 5.61
CA LYS A 78 4.03 -14.27 6.74
C LYS A 78 4.60 -14.69 8.09
N SER A 79 4.49 -15.97 8.46
CA SER A 79 5.03 -16.48 9.72
C SER A 79 6.56 -16.39 9.78
N GLN A 80 7.24 -16.35 8.62
CA GLN A 80 8.69 -16.16 8.57
C GLN A 80 9.09 -14.73 8.96
N PHE A 81 8.32 -13.71 8.56
CA PHE A 81 8.53 -12.34 9.04
C PHE A 81 8.41 -12.26 10.56
N LEU A 82 7.37 -12.86 11.14
CA LEU A 82 7.15 -12.85 12.60
C LEU A 82 8.29 -13.56 13.35
N LYS A 83 8.73 -14.74 12.87
CA LYS A 83 9.85 -15.48 13.47
C LYS A 83 11.17 -14.73 13.38
N GLN A 84 11.43 -14.03 12.28
CA GLN A 84 12.66 -13.24 12.14
C GLN A 84 12.64 -12.02 13.06
N VAL A 85 11.51 -11.33 13.16
CA VAL A 85 11.36 -10.18 14.07
C VAL A 85 11.50 -10.61 15.53
N SER A 86 10.93 -11.76 15.92
CA SER A 86 11.03 -12.27 17.29
C SER A 86 12.45 -12.68 17.68
N GLN A 87 13.22 -13.24 16.74
CA GLN A 87 14.63 -13.57 16.95
C GLN A 87 15.54 -12.33 16.93
N PHE A 88 15.14 -11.29 16.19
CA PHE A 88 15.94 -10.09 16.03
C PHE A 88 15.83 -9.16 17.25
N SER A 89 14.62 -8.92 17.73
CA SER A 89 14.39 -7.96 18.83
C SER A 89 14.61 -8.59 20.21
N PRO A 90 15.39 -7.98 21.12
CA PRO A 90 15.76 -8.56 22.42
C PRO A 90 14.59 -8.68 23.42
N ARG A 91 13.44 -8.07 23.12
CA ARG A 91 12.21 -8.12 23.93
C ARG A 91 10.99 -8.44 23.08
N ALA A 92 11.14 -9.39 22.16
CA ALA A 92 10.02 -9.84 21.36
C ALA A 92 9.51 -11.20 21.81
N VAL A 93 8.18 -11.33 21.87
CA VAL A 93 7.49 -12.57 22.19
C VAL A 93 6.72 -13.01 20.96
N TYR A 94 6.89 -14.26 20.56
CA TYR A 94 6.12 -14.89 19.51
C TYR A 94 5.04 -15.76 20.12
N THR A 95 3.80 -15.57 19.69
CA THR A 95 2.67 -16.35 20.16
C THR A 95 1.71 -16.69 19.02
N SER A 96 1.05 -17.83 19.10
CA SER A 96 -0.02 -18.22 18.16
C SER A 96 -1.37 -17.93 18.82
N GLY A 97 -2.24 -17.23 18.09
CA GLY A 97 -3.57 -16.86 18.56
C GLY A 97 -4.45 -18.05 18.94
N LYS A 98 -4.25 -19.21 18.29
CA LYS A 98 -4.99 -20.43 18.61
C LYS A 98 -4.47 -21.15 19.87
N ALA A 99 -3.15 -21.10 20.10
CA ALA A 99 -2.51 -21.74 21.25
C ALA A 99 -2.52 -20.85 22.50
N SER A 100 -2.76 -19.55 22.32
CA SER A 100 -2.92 -18.59 23.40
C SER A 100 -4.33 -18.58 23.95
N SER A 101 -4.43 -18.40 25.26
CA SER A 101 -5.64 -17.96 25.96
C SER A 101 -5.48 -16.53 26.45
N ALA A 102 -6.59 -15.85 26.78
CA ALA A 102 -6.57 -14.49 27.35
C ALA A 102 -5.61 -14.36 28.54
N ALA A 103 -5.56 -15.39 29.40
CA ALA A 103 -4.68 -15.43 30.56
C ALA A 103 -3.19 -15.43 30.16
N SER A 104 -2.84 -16.20 29.11
CA SER A 104 -1.47 -16.24 28.57
C SER A 104 -1.07 -14.98 27.80
N LEU A 105 -2.02 -14.28 27.18
CA LEU A 105 -1.76 -13.02 26.47
C LEU A 105 -1.60 -11.84 27.43
N THR A 106 -2.44 -11.76 28.45
CA THR A 106 -2.52 -10.60 29.35
C THR A 106 -1.80 -10.82 30.66
N ALA A 107 -2.53 -11.20 31.72
CA ALA A 107 -1.96 -11.67 32.96
C ALA A 107 -2.96 -12.65 33.61
N ALA A 108 -2.41 -13.66 34.28
CA ALA A 108 -3.17 -14.63 35.04
C ALA A 108 -3.05 -14.31 36.53
N VAL A 109 -4.12 -14.53 37.29
CA VAL A 109 -4.05 -14.52 38.75
C VAL A 109 -4.00 -15.96 39.21
N VAL A 110 -2.83 -16.38 39.69
CA VAL A 110 -2.56 -17.74 40.17
C VAL A 110 -2.45 -17.68 41.69
N ARG A 111 -2.95 -18.72 42.37
CA ARG A 111 -2.76 -18.85 43.81
C ARG A 111 -1.44 -19.57 44.03
N ASP A 112 -0.53 -18.91 44.75
CA ASP A 112 0.74 -19.51 45.11
C ASP A 112 0.53 -20.54 46.23
N GLU A 113 1.11 -21.74 46.08
CA GLU A 113 0.95 -22.83 47.05
C GLU A 113 1.77 -22.57 48.33
N GLU A 114 2.87 -21.82 48.24
CA GLU A 114 3.73 -21.54 49.39
C GLU A 114 3.13 -20.46 50.29
N THR A 115 2.65 -19.37 49.70
CA THR A 115 2.11 -18.21 50.45
C THR A 115 0.59 -18.25 50.63
N SER A 116 -0.13 -19.11 49.90
CA SER A 116 -1.60 -19.12 49.80
C SER A 116 -2.23 -17.81 49.29
N ASP A 117 -1.42 -16.83 48.92
CA ASP A 117 -1.84 -15.54 48.37
C ASP A 117 -2.00 -15.62 46.85
N PHE A 118 -2.79 -14.69 46.31
CA PHE A 118 -3.00 -14.55 44.88
C PHE A 118 -1.88 -13.70 44.27
N VAL A 119 -1.06 -14.30 43.43
CA VAL A 119 0.01 -13.64 42.67
C VAL A 119 -0.43 -13.41 41.23
N ILE A 120 0.10 -12.36 40.61
CA ILE A 120 -0.14 -12.06 39.19
C ILE A 120 1.02 -12.61 38.38
N GLU A 121 0.75 -13.55 37.48
CA GLU A 121 1.68 -13.98 36.45
C GLU A 121 1.51 -13.11 35.20
N ALA A 122 2.63 -12.54 34.74
CA ALA A 122 2.67 -11.72 33.54
C ALA A 122 2.53 -12.59 32.28
N GLY A 123 1.60 -12.24 31.41
CA GLY A 123 1.44 -12.87 30.10
C GLY A 123 2.32 -12.25 29.01
N ALA A 124 2.17 -12.74 27.79
CA ALA A 124 3.00 -12.40 26.63
C ALA A 124 3.08 -10.90 26.34
N LEU A 125 1.95 -10.18 26.39
CA LEU A 125 1.91 -8.73 26.14
C LEU A 125 2.66 -7.93 27.21
N MET A 126 2.66 -8.39 28.46
CA MET A 126 3.38 -7.73 29.54
C MET A 126 4.88 -8.04 29.49
N LEU A 127 5.25 -9.28 29.18
CA LEU A 127 6.64 -9.69 29.02
C LEU A 127 7.33 -8.94 27.86
N ALA A 128 6.56 -8.56 26.84
CA ALA A 128 7.03 -7.80 25.69
C ALA A 128 7.08 -6.27 25.90
N ASP A 129 6.97 -5.72 27.12
CA ASP A 129 6.98 -4.26 27.36
C ASP A 129 8.20 -3.54 26.76
N ASN A 130 7.92 -2.47 26.01
CA ASN A 130 8.80 -1.69 25.11
C ASN A 130 9.41 -2.47 23.94
N GLY A 131 8.90 -3.67 23.64
CA GLY A 131 9.32 -4.52 22.55
C GLY A 131 8.20 -4.77 21.53
N VAL A 132 8.21 -5.96 20.94
CA VAL A 132 7.26 -6.35 19.89
C VAL A 132 6.57 -7.66 20.27
N CYS A 133 5.25 -7.67 20.28
CA CYS A 133 4.46 -8.88 20.41
C CYS A 133 4.05 -9.36 19.01
N CYS A 134 4.55 -10.52 18.59
CA CYS A 134 4.22 -11.13 17.32
C CYS A 134 3.10 -12.15 17.54
N ILE A 135 1.95 -11.95 16.90
CA ILE A 135 0.77 -12.82 17.01
C ILE A 135 0.48 -13.44 15.64
N ASP A 136 0.67 -14.76 15.52
CA ASP A 136 0.28 -15.51 14.33
C ASP A 136 -1.16 -16.03 14.45
N GLU A 137 -1.81 -16.30 13.32
CA GLU A 137 -3.21 -16.76 13.24
C GLU A 137 -4.18 -15.86 14.04
N PHE A 138 -4.04 -14.55 13.88
CA PHE A 138 -4.83 -13.55 14.59
C PHE A 138 -6.34 -13.70 14.35
N ASP A 139 -6.74 -14.22 13.18
CA ASP A 139 -8.13 -14.54 12.83
C ASP A 139 -8.71 -15.71 13.64
N LYS A 140 -7.87 -16.62 14.17
CA LYS A 140 -8.31 -17.81 14.91
C LYS A 140 -8.45 -17.59 16.42
N MET A 141 -8.24 -16.36 16.90
CA MET A 141 -8.41 -16.03 18.32
C MET A 141 -9.88 -15.91 18.73
N ASP A 142 -10.17 -16.40 19.94
CA ASP A 142 -11.47 -16.26 20.58
C ASP A 142 -11.80 -14.79 20.90
N GLU A 143 -13.09 -14.46 20.96
CA GLU A 143 -13.56 -13.09 21.24
C GLU A 143 -13.08 -12.54 22.59
N ARG A 144 -12.93 -13.38 23.61
CA ARG A 144 -12.45 -12.97 24.95
C ARG A 144 -11.01 -12.44 24.89
N ASP A 145 -10.18 -13.06 24.07
CA ASP A 145 -8.78 -12.71 23.89
C ASP A 145 -8.66 -11.43 23.07
N ARG A 146 -9.53 -11.28 22.06
CA ARG A 146 -9.68 -10.05 21.27
C ARG A 146 -10.04 -8.84 22.15
N VAL A 147 -10.98 -8.98 23.10
CA VAL A 147 -11.35 -7.92 24.07
C VAL A 147 -10.18 -7.50 24.95
N ALA A 148 -9.33 -8.43 25.35
CA ALA A 148 -8.17 -8.12 26.19
C ALA A 148 -7.08 -7.35 25.40
N ILE A 149 -6.85 -7.73 24.15
CA ILE A 149 -5.94 -7.01 23.23
C ILE A 149 -6.46 -5.61 22.92
N HIS A 150 -7.78 -5.46 22.81
CA HIS A 150 -8.41 -4.16 22.57
C HIS A 150 -8.02 -3.11 23.61
N GLU A 151 -8.02 -3.47 24.89
CA GLU A 151 -7.61 -2.59 25.99
C GLU A 151 -6.12 -2.24 25.86
N ALA A 152 -5.26 -3.26 25.65
CA ALA A 152 -3.83 -3.08 25.51
C ALA A 152 -3.44 -2.17 24.33
N MET A 153 -4.11 -2.29 23.17
CA MET A 153 -3.81 -1.48 21.98
C MET A 153 -4.25 -0.01 22.10
N GLU A 154 -5.31 0.26 22.85
CA GLU A 154 -5.85 1.63 23.01
C GLU A 154 -5.17 2.37 24.15
N GLN A 155 -5.13 1.74 25.33
CA GLN A 155 -4.69 2.40 26.57
C GLN A 155 -3.23 2.11 26.90
N GLN A 156 -2.59 1.14 26.23
CA GLN A 156 -1.26 0.63 26.57
C GLN A 156 -1.12 0.15 28.02
N THR A 157 -2.26 -0.19 28.63
CA THR A 157 -2.39 -0.73 29.98
C THR A 157 -3.43 -1.83 29.98
N ILE A 158 -3.28 -2.79 30.88
CA ILE A 158 -4.24 -3.86 31.11
C ILE A 158 -4.66 -3.77 32.58
N SER A 159 -5.96 -3.60 32.81
CA SER A 159 -6.55 -3.57 34.13
C SER A 159 -7.11 -4.94 34.50
N ILE A 160 -6.71 -5.45 35.67
CA ILE A 160 -7.16 -6.75 36.17
C ILE A 160 -7.78 -6.53 37.54
N ALA A 161 -9.02 -6.99 37.68
CA ALA A 161 -9.75 -7.05 38.95
C ALA A 161 -10.27 -8.48 39.15
N LYS A 162 -9.43 -9.35 39.73
CA LYS A 162 -9.76 -10.76 39.99
C LYS A 162 -9.23 -11.18 41.36
N ALA A 163 -9.98 -12.07 42.02
CA ALA A 163 -9.60 -12.68 43.31
C ALA A 163 -9.17 -11.66 44.40
N GLY A 164 -9.82 -10.49 44.44
CA GLY A 164 -9.50 -9.42 45.40
C GLY A 164 -8.28 -8.55 45.06
N VAL A 165 -7.55 -8.88 43.99
CA VAL A 165 -6.42 -8.08 43.50
C VAL A 165 -6.91 -7.13 42.41
N ARG A 166 -6.72 -5.83 42.63
CA ARG A 166 -6.96 -4.77 41.63
C ARG A 166 -5.62 -4.17 41.25
N ALA A 167 -5.14 -4.50 40.06
CA ALA A 167 -3.86 -4.03 39.54
C ALA A 167 -4.03 -3.53 38.09
N THR A 168 -3.28 -2.48 37.76
CA THR A 168 -3.16 -1.95 36.40
C THR A 168 -1.72 -2.13 35.95
N LEU A 169 -1.52 -2.87 34.88
CA LEU A 169 -0.22 -3.28 34.39
C LEU A 169 0.05 -2.60 33.05
N ASN A 170 1.26 -2.09 32.86
CA ASN A 170 1.62 -1.41 31.61
C ASN A 170 1.96 -2.46 30.55
N ALA A 171 1.48 -2.24 29.32
CA ALA A 171 1.70 -3.09 28.17
C ALA A 171 2.06 -2.23 26.94
N ARG A 172 3.17 -1.50 27.02
CA ARG A 172 3.63 -0.62 25.93
C ARG A 172 4.34 -1.46 24.88
N THR A 173 3.57 -2.12 24.03
CA THR A 173 4.08 -3.05 23.05
C THR A 173 3.58 -2.70 21.66
N SER A 174 4.45 -2.84 20.67
CA SER A 174 4.03 -2.87 19.27
C SER A 174 3.52 -4.25 18.93
N ILE A 175 2.34 -4.33 18.32
CA ILE A 175 1.76 -5.60 17.88
C ILE A 175 2.04 -5.79 16.39
N LEU A 176 2.66 -6.93 16.06
CA LEU A 176 2.78 -7.45 14.71
C LEU A 176 1.85 -8.66 14.57
N ALA A 177 0.75 -8.49 13.84
CA ALA A 177 -0.23 -9.55 13.62
C ALA A 177 -0.07 -10.17 12.23
N ALA A 178 -0.22 -11.49 12.14
CA ALA A 178 -0.44 -12.20 10.89
C ALA A 178 -1.84 -12.82 10.89
N ALA A 179 -2.58 -12.60 9.81
CA ALA A 179 -3.92 -13.13 9.62
C ALA A 179 -4.05 -13.82 8.25
N ASN A 180 -4.98 -14.77 8.18
CA ASN A 180 -5.39 -15.41 6.94
C ASN A 180 -6.79 -14.93 6.53
N PRO A 181 -7.09 -14.82 5.23
CA PRO A 181 -8.45 -14.57 4.75
C PRO A 181 -9.34 -15.77 5.06
N LEU A 182 -10.64 -15.52 5.24
CA LEU A 182 -11.64 -16.52 5.65
C LEU A 182 -11.68 -17.77 4.75
N GLY A 183 -11.56 -17.57 3.43
CA GLY A 183 -11.59 -18.66 2.43
C GLY A 183 -10.23 -19.27 2.14
N GLY A 184 -9.18 -18.90 2.88
CA GLY A 184 -7.80 -19.29 2.58
C GLY A 184 -7.20 -18.64 1.33
N ARG A 185 -8.00 -17.93 0.51
CA ARG A 185 -7.51 -17.04 -0.54
C ARG A 185 -8.15 -15.67 -0.42
N TYR A 186 -7.42 -14.63 -0.76
CA TYR A 186 -7.90 -13.25 -0.74
C TYR A 186 -8.78 -13.00 -1.97
N ASP A 187 -10.06 -12.69 -1.75
CA ASP A 187 -11.02 -12.41 -2.81
C ASP A 187 -11.08 -10.90 -3.08
N ARG A 188 -10.61 -10.48 -4.25
CA ARG A 188 -10.56 -9.05 -4.64
C ARG A 188 -11.95 -8.44 -4.83
N ALA A 189 -12.98 -9.25 -5.09
CA ALA A 189 -14.33 -8.74 -5.31
C ALA A 189 -15.01 -8.29 -4.00
N LYS A 190 -14.52 -8.77 -2.85
CA LYS A 190 -15.07 -8.47 -1.54
C LYS A 190 -14.26 -7.41 -0.82
N SER A 191 -14.94 -6.69 0.06
CA SER A 191 -14.24 -5.73 0.93
C SER A 191 -13.36 -6.48 1.95
N LEU A 192 -12.30 -5.82 2.41
CA LEU A 192 -11.37 -6.31 3.42
C LEU A 192 -12.08 -6.69 4.73
N GLN A 193 -13.13 -5.95 5.12
CA GLN A 193 -13.97 -6.29 6.28
C GLN A 193 -14.72 -7.60 6.10
N GLN A 194 -15.08 -7.96 4.86
CA GLN A 194 -15.74 -9.24 4.56
C GLN A 194 -14.73 -10.37 4.34
N ASN A 195 -13.53 -10.04 3.87
CA ASN A 195 -12.45 -11.01 3.65
C ASN A 195 -11.80 -11.49 4.95
N ILE A 196 -11.84 -10.67 6.00
CA ILE A 196 -11.19 -10.95 7.28
C ILE A 196 -12.24 -10.93 8.38
N ASP A 197 -12.25 -11.97 9.22
CA ASP A 197 -13.07 -12.02 10.44
C ASP A 197 -12.49 -11.14 11.56
N LEU A 198 -12.42 -9.83 11.34
CA LEU A 198 -11.99 -8.86 12.34
C LEU A 198 -13.04 -7.79 12.56
N GLY A 199 -13.29 -7.47 13.84
CA GLY A 199 -14.17 -6.37 14.20
C GLY A 199 -13.59 -5.02 13.76
N ALA A 200 -14.46 -4.13 13.27
CA ALA A 200 -14.10 -2.76 12.90
C ALA A 200 -13.27 -2.00 13.98
N PRO A 201 -13.49 -2.19 15.30
CA PRO A 201 -12.68 -1.50 16.31
C PRO A 201 -11.23 -1.99 16.38
N ILE A 202 -10.92 -3.26 16.07
CA ILE A 202 -9.54 -3.78 16.04
C ILE A 202 -8.85 -3.20 14.82
N MET A 203 -9.53 -3.31 13.68
CA MET A 203 -9.08 -2.82 12.41
C MET A 203 -8.59 -1.38 12.54
N SER A 204 -9.44 -0.48 13.01
CA SER A 204 -9.12 0.94 13.20
C SER A 204 -7.89 1.23 14.11
N ARG A 205 -7.46 0.28 14.97
CA ARG A 205 -6.33 0.44 15.90
C ARG A 205 -4.98 0.02 15.33
N PHE A 206 -4.99 -0.74 14.24
CA PHE A 206 -3.80 -1.02 13.45
C PHE A 206 -3.49 0.19 12.57
N ASP A 207 -2.23 0.60 12.57
CA ASP A 207 -1.76 1.77 11.85
C ASP A 207 -1.46 1.45 10.38
N SER A 208 -1.17 0.19 10.05
CA SER A 208 -0.88 -0.24 8.68
C SER A 208 -1.33 -1.69 8.43
N PHE A 209 -1.98 -1.89 7.27
CA PHE A 209 -2.37 -3.20 6.76
C PHE A 209 -1.58 -3.55 5.52
N PHE A 210 -0.90 -4.69 5.55
CA PHE A 210 -0.18 -5.20 4.40
C PHE A 210 -0.88 -6.42 3.87
N ILE A 211 -1.43 -6.29 2.65
CA ILE A 211 -2.12 -7.39 1.98
C ILE A 211 -1.16 -8.00 0.97
N LEU A 212 -0.87 -9.27 1.20
CA LEU A 212 -0.05 -10.12 0.35
C LEU A 212 -0.99 -11.02 -0.44
N VAL A 213 -1.15 -10.71 -1.72
CA VAL A 213 -1.87 -11.56 -2.66
C VAL A 213 -0.84 -12.41 -3.39
N ASP A 214 -1.09 -13.71 -3.44
CA ASP A 214 -0.28 -14.66 -4.20
C ASP A 214 -0.75 -14.62 -5.67
N GLU A 215 0.06 -14.02 -6.53
CA GLU A 215 -0.15 -14.03 -7.98
C GLU A 215 0.85 -14.99 -8.61
N CYS A 216 0.37 -15.95 -9.40
CA CYS A 216 1.24 -16.87 -10.14
C CYS A 216 1.99 -16.08 -11.22
N ASN A 217 3.28 -15.80 -10.99
CA ASN A 217 4.14 -15.13 -11.95
C ASN A 217 5.47 -15.87 -12.07
N GLU A 218 5.79 -16.32 -13.27
CA GLU A 218 6.97 -17.15 -13.54
C GLU A 218 8.28 -16.48 -13.12
N VAL A 219 8.39 -15.15 -13.27
CA VAL A 219 9.61 -14.40 -12.94
C VAL A 219 9.82 -14.34 -11.42
N THR A 220 8.76 -14.05 -10.67
CA THR A 220 8.82 -14.01 -9.20
C THR A 220 9.02 -15.39 -8.62
N ASP A 221 8.35 -16.40 -9.18
CA ASP A 221 8.43 -17.79 -8.73
C ASP A 221 9.81 -18.39 -9.00
N TYR A 222 10.42 -18.04 -10.13
CA TYR A 222 11.81 -18.39 -10.43
C TYR A 222 12.77 -17.76 -9.41
N ALA A 223 12.62 -16.47 -9.12
CA ALA A 223 13.45 -15.77 -8.15
C ALA A 223 13.30 -16.35 -6.73
N VAL A 224 12.07 -16.64 -6.30
CA VAL A 224 11.76 -17.26 -5.00
C VAL A 224 12.34 -18.67 -4.94
N THR A 225 12.14 -19.47 -5.97
CA THR A 225 12.63 -20.84 -6.05
C THR A 225 14.15 -20.88 -6.03
N ARG A 226 14.81 -20.04 -6.82
CA ARG A 226 16.28 -19.90 -6.77
C ARG A 226 16.76 -19.59 -5.35
N LYS A 227 16.09 -18.66 -4.66
CA LYS A 227 16.44 -18.30 -3.29
C LYS A 227 16.25 -19.45 -2.29
N ILE A 228 15.19 -20.23 -2.45
CA ILE A 228 14.93 -21.43 -1.62
C ILE A 228 16.00 -22.50 -1.88
N VAL A 229 16.36 -22.74 -3.14
CA VAL A 229 17.40 -23.70 -3.53
C VAL A 229 18.76 -23.27 -2.99
N ASP A 230 19.11 -21.98 -3.08
CA ASP A 230 20.35 -21.43 -2.53
C ASP A 230 20.44 -21.66 -1.01
N LEU A 231 19.33 -21.45 -0.28
CA LEU A 231 19.22 -21.68 1.16
C LEU A 231 19.37 -23.17 1.53
N HIS A 232 18.74 -24.07 0.76
CA HIS A 232 18.85 -25.52 0.98
C HIS A 232 20.21 -26.11 0.57
N SER A 233 20.89 -25.47 -0.37
CA SER A 233 22.20 -25.93 -0.86
C SER A 233 23.35 -25.57 0.07
N ASN A 234 23.08 -24.94 1.23
CA ASN A 234 24.07 -24.48 2.21
C ASN A 234 25.20 -23.63 1.59
N ILE A 235 24.93 -22.93 0.48
CA ILE A 235 25.82 -21.89 -0.09
C ILE A 235 25.61 -20.59 0.71
N GLU A 236 25.37 -20.71 2.02
CA GLU A 236 24.77 -19.69 2.88
C GLU A 236 25.75 -18.58 3.32
N GLU A 237 27.00 -18.58 2.85
CA GLU A 237 27.97 -17.53 3.21
C GLU A 237 27.98 -16.31 2.25
N ASN A 238 27.35 -16.38 1.07
CA ASN A 238 27.50 -15.36 0.03
C ASN A 238 26.28 -14.44 -0.18
N ILE A 239 25.45 -14.22 0.83
CA ILE A 239 24.63 -12.99 0.83
C ILE A 239 25.49 -11.94 1.52
N GLU A 240 26.24 -11.17 0.73
CA GLU A 240 26.93 -9.97 1.24
C GLU A 240 25.89 -9.07 1.93
N LYS A 241 25.93 -9.06 3.25
CA LYS A 241 25.13 -8.15 4.06
C LYS A 241 25.96 -6.89 4.24
N VAL A 242 25.38 -5.76 3.87
CA VAL A 242 26.00 -4.45 4.11
C VAL A 242 26.15 -4.20 5.60
N TYR A 243 25.17 -4.63 6.40
CA TYR A 243 25.16 -4.46 7.86
C TYR A 243 25.00 -5.77 8.61
N THR A 244 25.75 -5.89 9.72
CA THR A 244 25.58 -7.02 10.63
C THR A 244 24.34 -6.85 11.49
N LYS A 245 23.72 -7.95 11.94
CA LYS A 245 22.53 -7.89 12.80
C LYS A 245 22.78 -7.10 14.09
N GLN A 246 24.00 -7.20 14.64
CA GLN A 246 24.37 -6.52 15.88
C GLN A 246 24.45 -5.00 15.67
N GLU A 247 25.05 -4.54 14.58
CA GLU A 247 25.10 -3.12 14.22
C GLU A 247 23.70 -2.53 14.05
N VAL A 248 22.81 -3.24 13.34
CA VAL A 248 21.43 -2.77 13.15
C VAL A 248 20.68 -2.67 14.48
N LEU A 249 20.87 -3.62 15.40
CA LEU A 249 20.24 -3.57 16.73
C LEU A 249 20.76 -2.41 17.58
N GLN A 250 22.07 -2.16 17.55
CA GLN A 250 22.68 -1.01 18.22
C GLN A 250 22.15 0.30 17.62
N TYR A 251 22.04 0.37 16.29
CA TYR A 251 21.48 1.52 15.57
C TYR A 251 20.03 1.80 15.98
N ILE A 252 19.16 0.79 15.95
CA ILE A 252 17.75 0.94 16.36
C ILE A 252 17.66 1.38 17.83
N SER A 253 18.44 0.76 18.72
CA SER A 253 18.42 1.11 20.15
C SER A 253 18.88 2.54 20.42
N PHE A 254 19.74 3.08 19.57
CA PHE A 254 20.17 4.46 19.62
C PHE A 254 19.15 5.42 19.02
N ALA A 255 18.65 5.12 17.81
CA ALA A 255 17.62 5.89 17.13
C ALA A 255 16.32 6.04 17.94
N ARG A 256 15.91 5.01 18.69
CA ARG A 256 14.74 5.03 19.59
C ARG A 256 14.80 6.10 20.69
N LYS A 257 16.00 6.63 21.01
CA LYS A 257 16.17 7.68 22.03
C LYS A 257 15.83 9.07 21.50
N PHE A 258 15.87 9.27 20.19
CA PHE A 258 15.53 10.55 19.57
C PHE A 258 14.02 10.79 19.66
N LYS A 259 13.65 12.05 19.91
CA LYS A 259 12.26 12.48 20.02
C LYS A 259 12.03 13.63 19.04
N PRO A 260 11.88 13.32 17.74
CA PRO A 260 11.74 14.33 16.72
C PRO A 260 10.50 15.19 16.95
N VAL A 261 10.63 16.48 16.67
CA VAL A 261 9.55 17.46 16.72
C VAL A 261 9.01 17.70 15.31
N ILE A 262 7.71 17.87 15.17
CA ILE A 262 7.08 18.13 13.88
C ILE A 262 7.31 19.60 13.51
N ASN A 263 7.94 19.84 12.37
CA ASN A 263 8.13 21.19 11.84
C ASN A 263 6.77 21.76 11.34
N THR A 264 6.61 23.09 11.33
CA THR A 264 5.38 23.76 10.90
C THR A 264 5.02 23.40 9.46
N GLU A 265 5.98 23.40 8.55
CA GLU A 265 5.79 23.00 7.14
C GLU A 265 5.31 21.55 7.01
N ALA A 266 5.88 20.65 7.81
CA ALA A 266 5.46 19.25 7.84
C ALA A 266 4.05 19.09 8.43
N GLY A 267 3.70 19.90 9.42
CA GLY A 267 2.36 19.98 10.00
C GLY A 267 1.29 20.40 9.00
N GLU A 268 1.56 21.46 8.21
CA GLU A 268 0.66 21.89 7.14
C GLU A 268 0.50 20.80 6.07
N LEU A 269 1.59 20.13 5.70
CA LEU A 269 1.56 19.05 4.72
C LEU A 269 0.76 17.84 5.22
N LEU A 270 0.87 17.48 6.51
CA LEU A 270 0.06 16.43 7.13
C LEU A 270 -1.43 16.73 7.04
N VAL A 271 -1.82 17.97 7.32
CA VAL A 271 -3.23 18.42 7.22
C VAL A 271 -3.72 18.31 5.77
N ARG A 272 -2.93 18.79 4.79
CA ARG A 272 -3.29 18.68 3.37
C ARG A 272 -3.44 17.23 2.92
N HIS A 273 -2.49 16.37 3.26
CA HIS A 273 -2.54 14.95 2.89
C HIS A 273 -3.69 14.20 3.57
N TYR A 274 -4.02 14.52 4.82
CA TYR A 274 -5.17 13.94 5.51
C TYR A 274 -6.51 14.38 4.90
N SER A 275 -6.65 15.68 4.57
CA SER A 275 -7.82 16.18 3.87
C SER A 275 -8.00 15.49 2.51
N HIS A 276 -6.91 15.33 1.75
CA HIS A 276 -6.92 14.60 0.48
C HIS A 276 -7.30 13.12 0.65
N LEU A 277 -6.75 12.45 1.67
CA LEU A 277 -7.08 11.07 2.01
C LEU A 277 -8.59 10.91 2.28
N ARG A 278 -9.19 11.85 3.02
CA ARG A 278 -10.62 11.84 3.39
C ARG A 278 -11.54 12.23 2.24
N LEU A 279 -11.11 13.15 1.37
CA LEU A 279 -11.87 13.53 0.17
C LEU A 279 -12.03 12.32 -0.76
N ARG A 280 -10.95 11.57 -0.99
CA ARG A 280 -10.97 10.36 -1.81
C ARG A 280 -11.94 9.29 -1.29
N ASP A 281 -12.01 9.13 0.04
CA ASP A 281 -12.98 8.23 0.70
C ASP A 281 -14.43 8.64 0.43
N THR A 282 -14.67 9.94 0.24
CA THR A 282 -16.02 10.49 0.00
C THR A 282 -16.43 10.33 -1.47
N THR A 283 -15.50 10.52 -2.41
CA THR A 283 -15.77 10.38 -3.85
C THR A 283 -16.01 8.92 -4.25
N THR A 284 -15.41 7.97 -3.54
CA THR A 284 -15.57 6.53 -3.78
C THR A 284 -16.95 6.05 -3.31
N THR A 285 -17.97 6.39 -4.09
CA THR A 285 -19.39 6.18 -3.79
C THR A 285 -19.72 4.68 -3.82
N GLY A 286 -19.62 4.01 -2.66
CA GLY A 286 -20.24 2.71 -2.42
C GLY A 286 -19.31 1.50 -2.25
N LYS A 287 -17.99 1.63 -2.43
CA LYS A 287 -17.04 0.51 -2.25
C LYS A 287 -15.79 0.86 -1.42
N SER A 288 -15.79 1.95 -0.65
CA SER A 288 -14.68 2.22 0.28
C SER A 288 -14.58 1.08 1.29
N THR A 289 -13.55 0.25 1.11
CA THR A 289 -13.24 -0.95 1.89
C THR A 289 -13.01 -0.66 3.38
N TRP A 290 -12.70 0.60 3.70
CA TRP A 290 -12.22 1.05 4.99
C TRP A 290 -12.57 2.52 5.26
N ARG A 291 -13.23 2.81 6.39
CA ARG A 291 -13.48 4.21 6.79
C ARG A 291 -12.23 4.87 7.35
N ILE A 292 -11.82 5.98 6.74
CA ILE A 292 -10.70 6.78 7.23
C ILE A 292 -11.14 7.60 8.45
N THR A 293 -10.41 7.45 9.56
CA THR A 293 -10.69 8.13 10.83
C THR A 293 -9.48 8.94 11.29
N VAL A 294 -9.66 9.78 12.31
CA VAL A 294 -8.58 10.57 12.92
C VAL A 294 -7.42 9.70 13.41
N ARG A 295 -7.67 8.44 13.75
CA ARG A 295 -6.61 7.48 14.11
C ARG A 295 -5.59 7.28 12.99
N GLN A 296 -6.00 7.36 11.73
CA GLN A 296 -5.09 7.27 10.59
C GLN A 296 -4.18 8.50 10.46
N LEU A 297 -4.65 9.68 10.89
CA LEU A 297 -3.79 10.86 11.02
C LEU A 297 -2.75 10.64 12.12
N GLU A 298 -3.15 10.09 13.27
CA GLU A 298 -2.19 9.72 14.32
C GLU A 298 -1.17 8.67 13.84
N SER A 299 -1.63 7.66 13.09
CA SER A 299 -0.77 6.65 12.45
C SER A 299 0.24 7.31 11.51
N MET A 300 -0.19 8.25 10.67
CA MET A 300 0.69 8.98 9.74
C MET A 300 1.75 9.79 10.49
N ILE A 301 1.37 10.43 11.60
CA ILE A 301 2.30 11.16 12.47
C ILE A 301 3.33 10.20 13.08
N ARG A 302 2.89 9.07 13.64
CA ARG A 302 3.80 8.07 14.22
C ARG A 302 4.78 7.50 13.18
N LEU A 303 4.30 7.21 11.97
CA LEU A 303 5.14 6.73 10.86
C LEU A 303 6.17 7.78 10.43
N ALA A 304 5.76 9.05 10.33
CA ALA A 304 6.67 10.15 9.99
C ALA A 304 7.73 10.40 11.09
N GLU A 305 7.33 10.30 12.36
CA GLU A 305 8.26 10.37 13.50
C GLU A 305 9.23 9.18 13.53
N ALA A 306 8.76 7.96 13.27
CA ALA A 306 9.60 6.77 13.20
C ALA A 306 10.62 6.88 12.06
N MET A 307 10.23 7.47 10.93
CA MET A 307 11.14 7.73 9.81
C MET A 307 12.19 8.80 10.15
N ALA A 308 11.78 9.88 10.82
CA ALA A 308 12.73 10.89 11.31
C ALA A 308 13.74 10.30 12.31
N ARG A 309 13.29 9.38 13.18
CA ARG A 309 14.18 8.62 14.09
C ARG A 309 15.17 7.76 13.35
N MET A 310 14.73 7.09 12.28
CA MET A 310 15.61 6.26 11.45
C MET A 310 16.75 7.07 10.83
N GLU A 311 16.49 8.31 10.39
CA GLU A 311 17.52 9.22 9.88
C GLU A 311 18.32 9.95 10.97
N ILE A 312 18.00 9.72 12.25
CA ILE A 312 18.59 10.44 13.41
C ILE A 312 18.39 11.96 13.27
N SER A 313 17.22 12.37 12.78
CA SER A 313 16.82 13.78 12.70
C SER A 313 16.02 14.18 13.94
N ASP A 314 16.34 15.36 14.50
CA ASP A 314 15.56 15.96 15.60
C ASP A 314 14.26 16.63 15.12
N GLU A 315 14.08 16.77 13.81
CA GLU A 315 12.89 17.38 13.21
C GLU A 315 12.29 16.50 12.11
N VAL A 316 10.95 16.46 12.05
CA VAL A 316 10.23 15.79 10.97
C VAL A 316 10.20 16.71 9.76
N GLN A 317 10.87 16.29 8.68
CA GLN A 317 10.89 17.00 7.41
C GLN A 317 9.71 16.60 6.51
N PRO A 318 9.31 17.45 5.54
CA PRO A 318 8.25 17.14 4.57
C PRO A 318 8.50 15.87 3.74
N LYS A 319 9.77 15.46 3.59
CA LYS A 319 10.13 14.21 2.90
C LYS A 319 9.64 12.97 3.68
N HIS A 320 9.71 12.99 5.01
CA HIS A 320 9.26 11.87 5.86
C HIS A 320 7.74 11.72 5.78
N VAL A 321 7.03 12.85 5.78
CA VAL A 321 5.56 12.88 5.67
C VAL A 321 5.11 12.31 4.32
N ARG A 322 5.77 12.70 3.22
CA ARG A 322 5.45 12.17 1.87
C ARG A 322 5.63 10.66 1.79
N GLU A 323 6.71 10.14 2.34
CA GLU A 323 6.97 8.69 2.32
C GLU A 323 6.04 7.92 3.27
N ALA A 324 5.75 8.46 4.46
CA ALA A 324 4.74 7.90 5.35
C ALA A 324 3.34 7.88 4.70
N TYR A 325 2.97 8.96 4.00
CA TYR A 325 1.73 9.04 3.23
C TYR A 325 1.71 8.02 2.08
N ARG A 326 2.83 7.85 1.35
CA ARG A 326 2.98 6.84 0.28
C ARG A 326 2.77 5.43 0.83
N LEU A 327 3.41 5.10 1.95
CA LEU A 327 3.27 3.79 2.59
C LEU A 327 1.85 3.54 3.07
N LEU A 328 1.22 4.53 3.73
CA LEU A 328 -0.16 4.44 4.20
C LEU A 328 -1.13 4.28 3.03
N ASN A 329 -0.96 5.06 1.97
CA ASN A 329 -1.75 4.93 0.75
C ASN A 329 -1.60 3.54 0.14
N LYS A 330 -0.39 3.02 0.00
CA LYS A 330 -0.17 1.69 -0.57
C LYS A 330 -0.72 0.57 0.31
N SER A 331 -0.80 0.80 1.63
CA SER A 331 -1.45 -0.10 2.59
C SER A 331 -2.98 -0.15 2.43
N ILE A 332 -3.60 0.98 2.04
CA ILE A 332 -5.06 1.13 1.88
C ILE A 332 -5.51 0.75 0.46
N ILE A 333 -4.76 1.17 -0.57
CA ILE A 333 -5.16 1.15 -1.99
C ILE A 333 -4.96 -0.21 -2.64
N ARG A 334 -4.13 -1.12 -2.11
CA ARG A 334 -3.91 -2.44 -2.74
C ARG A 334 -5.16 -3.34 -2.79
N VAL A 335 -6.29 -2.89 -2.22
CA VAL A 335 -7.62 -3.53 -2.33
C VAL A 335 -8.45 -2.94 -3.47
N GLU A 336 -8.16 -1.72 -3.91
CA GLU A 336 -8.81 -1.07 -5.03
C GLU A 336 -7.92 -1.21 -6.26
N GLN A 337 -8.17 -2.22 -7.09
CA GLN A 337 -8.01 -1.99 -8.52
C GLN A 337 -9.29 -1.26 -8.94
N PRO A 338 -9.23 0.06 -9.23
CA PRO A 338 -10.41 0.74 -9.73
C PRO A 338 -10.77 0.14 -11.09
N ASP A 339 -12.04 -0.20 -11.27
CA ASP A 339 -12.59 -0.44 -12.61
C ASP A 339 -12.32 0.82 -13.45
N ILE A 340 -11.82 0.66 -14.67
CA ILE A 340 -11.56 1.79 -15.55
C ILE A 340 -12.91 2.34 -16.02
N HIS A 341 -13.28 3.51 -15.48
CA HIS A 341 -14.45 4.26 -15.91
C HIS A 341 -14.01 5.20 -17.05
N PHE A 342 -14.54 4.99 -18.25
CA PHE A 342 -14.16 5.77 -19.43
C PHE A 342 -14.91 7.11 -19.60
N ASP A 343 -15.81 7.46 -18.66
CA ASP A 343 -16.77 8.55 -18.86
C ASP A 343 -16.56 9.77 -17.93
N GLU A 344 -15.52 9.83 -17.08
CA GLU A 344 -15.35 10.94 -16.11
C GLU A 344 -14.65 12.20 -16.66
N GLU A 345 -14.04 12.19 -17.85
CA GLU A 345 -13.23 13.34 -18.30
C GLU A 345 -13.89 14.29 -19.31
N ASN A 346 -15.10 14.03 -19.81
CA ASN A 346 -15.83 15.04 -20.61
C ASN A 346 -16.52 16.12 -19.74
N GLY A 347 -16.31 16.13 -18.43
CA GLY A 347 -16.95 17.06 -17.49
C GLY A 347 -16.05 18.14 -16.88
N MET A 348 -14.74 18.14 -17.15
CA MET A 348 -13.80 19.01 -16.42
C MET A 348 -13.55 20.40 -17.07
N GLU A 349 -14.16 20.72 -18.21
CA GLU A 349 -13.97 22.04 -18.86
C GLU A 349 -15.21 22.95 -18.85
N ALA A 350 -16.34 22.54 -18.26
CA ALA A 350 -17.61 23.28 -18.34
C ALA A 350 -18.14 23.88 -17.02
N GLU A 351 -17.34 23.95 -15.94
CA GLU A 351 -17.80 24.49 -14.65
C GLU A 351 -17.37 25.95 -14.36
N ASP A 352 -16.57 26.60 -15.21
CA ASP A 352 -16.03 27.94 -14.93
C ASP A 352 -16.80 29.13 -15.54
N GLU A 353 -17.91 28.94 -16.27
CA GLU A 353 -18.67 30.06 -16.89
C GLU A 353 -20.15 30.21 -16.47
N ALA A 354 -20.66 29.43 -15.51
CA ALA A 354 -22.10 29.49 -15.13
C ALA A 354 -22.39 30.36 -13.88
N LEU A 355 -21.70 31.49 -13.72
CA LEU A 355 -21.95 32.44 -12.63
C LEU A 355 -22.22 33.87 -13.13
N SER A 356 -23.06 34.02 -14.15
CA SER A 356 -23.78 35.27 -14.39
C SER A 356 -25.02 35.06 -15.27
N GLU A 357 -26.11 35.70 -14.83
CA GLU A 357 -27.36 36.00 -15.55
C GLU A 357 -28.56 35.07 -15.32
N THR A 358 -29.42 35.56 -14.41
CA THR A 358 -30.81 35.18 -14.19
C THR A 358 -31.73 35.70 -15.31
N THR A 359 -32.45 34.81 -16.00
CA THR A 359 -33.82 35.06 -16.53
C THR A 359 -34.50 33.73 -16.91
N PRO A 360 -35.81 33.53 -16.62
CA PRO A 360 -36.53 32.33 -17.03
C PRO A 360 -37.32 32.55 -18.34
N ALA A 361 -37.22 31.62 -19.29
CA ALA A 361 -38.18 31.50 -20.38
C ALA A 361 -38.37 30.02 -20.77
N ASN A 362 -39.65 29.65 -20.90
CA ASN A 362 -40.19 28.33 -21.27
C ASN A 362 -39.67 27.79 -22.62
N GLY A 363 -39.45 26.48 -22.67
CA GLY A 363 -39.38 25.70 -23.91
C GLY A 363 -39.23 24.22 -23.60
N SER A 364 -40.22 23.42 -23.98
CA SER A 364 -40.29 21.96 -23.82
C SER A 364 -39.46 21.25 -24.89
N GLU A 365 -38.48 20.45 -24.49
CA GLU A 365 -37.83 19.43 -25.33
C GLU A 365 -37.76 18.09 -24.56
N ASP A 366 -38.14 17.02 -25.25
CA ASP A 366 -38.25 15.66 -24.73
C ASP A 366 -36.89 15.10 -24.22
N PRO A 367 -36.86 14.25 -23.18
CA PRO A 367 -35.61 13.71 -22.65
C PRO A 367 -35.03 12.64 -23.59
N ALA A 368 -33.80 12.87 -24.06
CA ALA A 368 -32.98 11.88 -24.77
C ALA A 368 -32.72 10.64 -23.89
N PRO A 369 -32.59 9.43 -24.49
CA PRO A 369 -32.39 8.19 -23.73
C PRO A 369 -31.01 8.17 -23.02
N PRO A 370 -30.90 7.49 -21.86
CA PRO A 370 -29.66 7.51 -21.07
C PRO A 370 -28.55 6.72 -21.78
N LYS A 371 -27.40 7.37 -22.01
CA LYS A 371 -26.17 6.70 -22.47
C LYS A 371 -25.75 5.64 -21.43
N LYS A 372 -25.57 4.38 -21.86
CA LYS A 372 -25.06 3.30 -21.02
C LYS A 372 -23.63 3.62 -20.61
N LYS A 373 -23.33 3.57 -19.30
CA LYS A 373 -21.98 3.74 -18.76
C LYS A 373 -21.12 2.54 -19.15
N LEU A 374 -20.01 2.77 -19.85
CA LEU A 374 -19.06 1.72 -20.24
C LEU A 374 -17.99 1.60 -19.14
N VAL A 375 -18.02 0.48 -18.40
CA VAL A 375 -17.05 0.15 -17.35
C VAL A 375 -16.29 -1.09 -17.80
N LEU A 376 -14.96 -1.03 -17.82
CA LEU A 376 -14.10 -2.17 -18.19
C LEU A 376 -13.20 -2.56 -17.02
N ASN A 377 -13.10 -3.86 -16.80
CA ASN A 377 -12.22 -4.42 -15.77
C ASN A 377 -10.74 -4.17 -16.15
N PHE A 378 -9.90 -3.86 -15.16
CA PHE A 378 -8.48 -3.52 -15.39
C PHE A 378 -7.69 -4.66 -16.04
N GLU A 379 -8.02 -5.91 -15.73
CA GLU A 379 -7.39 -7.09 -16.37
C GLU A 379 -7.78 -7.23 -17.85
N GLU A 380 -9.04 -6.92 -18.18
CA GLU A 380 -9.53 -6.89 -19.56
C GLU A 380 -8.88 -5.74 -20.34
N TYR A 381 -8.73 -4.57 -19.70
CA TYR A 381 -7.98 -3.45 -20.28
C TYR A 381 -6.51 -3.78 -20.50
N LYS A 382 -5.82 -4.40 -19.53
CA LYS A 382 -4.39 -4.76 -19.64
C LYS A 382 -4.17 -5.80 -20.73
N THR A 383 -5.05 -6.80 -20.82
CA THR A 383 -4.97 -7.81 -21.89
C THR A 383 -5.22 -7.21 -23.26
N LEU A 384 -6.21 -6.31 -23.39
CA LEU A 384 -6.56 -5.64 -24.63
C LEU A 384 -5.48 -4.64 -25.08
N SER A 385 -4.93 -3.83 -24.17
CA SER A 385 -3.80 -2.93 -24.43
C SER A 385 -2.53 -3.68 -24.82
N ASN A 386 -2.15 -4.73 -24.08
CA ASN A 386 -1.01 -5.57 -24.45
C ASN A 386 -1.19 -6.21 -25.83
N MET A 387 -2.41 -6.66 -26.15
CA MET A 387 -2.72 -7.25 -27.45
C MET A 387 -2.55 -6.23 -28.59
N ILE A 388 -3.07 -5.02 -28.41
CA ILE A 388 -2.93 -3.91 -29.36
C ILE A 388 -1.45 -3.58 -29.59
N VAL A 389 -0.68 -3.40 -28.51
CA VAL A 389 0.74 -3.03 -28.60
C VAL A 389 1.58 -4.11 -29.29
N VAL A 390 1.31 -5.40 -29.00
CA VAL A 390 1.99 -6.53 -29.68
C VAL A 390 1.64 -6.56 -31.17
N HIS A 391 0.37 -6.34 -31.52
CA HIS A 391 -0.05 -6.28 -32.91
C HIS A 391 0.63 -5.13 -33.66
N MET A 392 0.63 -3.93 -33.08
CA MET A 392 1.29 -2.77 -33.67
C MET A 392 2.79 -2.98 -33.89
N ARG A 393 3.50 -3.57 -32.90
CA ARG A 393 4.94 -3.90 -33.06
C ARG A 393 5.21 -4.93 -34.15
N ARG A 394 4.32 -5.93 -34.28
CA ARG A 394 4.44 -6.96 -35.32
C ARG A 394 4.23 -6.37 -36.71
N GLU A 395 3.26 -5.47 -36.84
CA GLU A 395 2.94 -4.82 -38.11
C GLU A 395 3.97 -3.74 -38.47
N GLU A 396 4.56 -3.05 -37.47
CA GLU A 396 5.70 -2.15 -37.63
C GLU A 396 6.92 -2.90 -38.18
N ALA A 397 7.28 -4.05 -37.58
CA ALA A 397 8.37 -4.89 -38.08
C ALA A 397 8.13 -5.42 -39.51
N ARG A 398 6.87 -5.72 -39.88
CA ARG A 398 6.51 -6.14 -41.24
C ARG A 398 6.56 -4.98 -42.23
N SER A 399 6.10 -3.80 -41.81
CA SER A 399 6.07 -2.59 -42.64
C SER A 399 7.48 -2.03 -42.90
N GLU A 400 8.42 -2.22 -41.96
CA GLU A 400 9.85 -1.94 -42.15
C GLU A 400 10.50 -2.82 -43.23
N GLU A 401 10.10 -4.09 -43.37
CA GLU A 401 10.60 -4.99 -44.41
C GLU A 401 10.01 -4.66 -45.81
N GLU A 402 8.79 -4.14 -45.86
CA GLU A 402 8.03 -3.90 -47.09
C GLU A 402 7.99 -2.42 -47.55
N ASN A 403 8.60 -1.48 -46.81
CA ASN A 403 8.54 -0.02 -47.05
C ASN A 403 7.10 0.53 -47.17
N LEU A 404 6.18 0.03 -46.33
CA LEU A 404 4.79 0.48 -46.30
C LEU A 404 4.58 1.60 -45.26
N GLU A 405 3.63 2.50 -45.50
CA GLU A 405 3.19 3.49 -44.51
C GLU A 405 2.54 2.73 -43.32
N GLY A 406 2.77 3.19 -42.09
CA GLY A 406 2.41 2.48 -40.85
C GLY A 406 0.91 2.21 -40.61
N VAL A 407 0.55 1.80 -39.40
CA VAL A 407 -0.82 1.36 -39.09
C VAL A 407 -1.76 2.54 -38.83
N HIS A 408 -2.88 2.59 -39.56
CA HIS A 408 -3.94 3.59 -39.34
C HIS A 408 -4.87 3.21 -38.17
N ARG A 409 -5.56 4.19 -37.58
CA ARG A 409 -6.52 3.97 -36.49
C ARG A 409 -7.65 3.05 -36.94
N SER A 410 -8.15 3.24 -38.16
CA SER A 410 -9.23 2.45 -38.76
C SER A 410 -8.84 0.98 -38.93
N ASP A 411 -7.60 0.73 -39.40
CA ASP A 411 -7.07 -0.63 -39.62
C ASP A 411 -6.95 -1.42 -38.31
N LEU A 412 -6.57 -0.73 -37.22
CA LEU A 412 -6.44 -1.34 -35.90
C LEU A 412 -7.81 -1.76 -35.32
N ILE A 413 -8.83 -0.92 -35.53
CA ILE A 413 -10.20 -1.19 -35.12
C ILE A 413 -10.77 -2.36 -35.94
N GLU A 414 -10.58 -2.34 -37.26
CA GLU A 414 -11.02 -3.41 -38.15
C GLU A 414 -10.34 -4.75 -37.82
N TRP A 415 -9.03 -4.74 -37.55
CA TRP A 415 -8.31 -5.92 -37.12
C TRP A 415 -8.89 -6.55 -35.84
N TYR A 416 -9.19 -5.73 -34.84
CA TYR A 416 -9.75 -6.20 -33.58
C TYR A 416 -11.17 -6.76 -33.75
N LEU A 417 -12.01 -6.07 -34.52
CA LEU A 417 -13.37 -6.52 -34.84
C LEU A 417 -13.34 -7.86 -35.61
N ASN A 418 -12.44 -8.02 -36.58
CA ASN A 418 -12.28 -9.27 -37.32
C ASN A 418 -11.82 -10.43 -36.42
N ARG A 419 -11.02 -10.16 -35.40
CA ARG A 419 -10.53 -11.20 -34.47
C ARG A 419 -11.60 -11.67 -33.48
N ILE A 420 -12.56 -10.81 -33.17
CA ILE A 420 -13.66 -11.08 -32.25
C ILE A 420 -14.95 -11.40 -33.01
N ALA A 421 -14.92 -11.43 -34.35
CA ALA A 421 -16.05 -11.75 -35.21
C ALA A 421 -16.74 -13.08 -34.82
N ASP A 422 -15.99 -14.08 -34.36
CA ASP A 422 -16.52 -15.37 -33.90
C ASP A 422 -17.28 -15.30 -32.56
N GLN A 423 -17.16 -14.20 -31.82
CA GLN A 423 -17.75 -13.98 -30.50
C GLN A 423 -18.89 -12.96 -30.52
N ILE A 424 -19.18 -12.35 -31.68
CA ILE A 424 -20.23 -11.35 -31.84
C ILE A 424 -21.47 -12.04 -32.37
N GLU A 425 -22.52 -12.12 -31.54
CA GLU A 425 -23.78 -12.77 -31.93
C GLU A 425 -24.85 -11.75 -32.38
N SER A 426 -24.66 -10.47 -32.06
CA SER A 426 -25.62 -9.38 -32.33
C SER A 426 -24.98 -8.12 -32.92
N GLU A 427 -25.75 -7.39 -33.74
CA GLU A 427 -25.38 -6.06 -34.29
C GLU A 427 -25.16 -5.02 -33.17
N ASP A 428 -25.94 -5.10 -32.09
CA ASP A 428 -25.78 -4.22 -30.92
C ASP A 428 -24.44 -4.46 -30.18
N GLU A 429 -23.99 -5.72 -30.11
CA GLU A 429 -22.72 -6.08 -29.48
C GLU A 429 -21.53 -5.60 -30.32
N LEU A 430 -21.67 -5.61 -31.64
CA LEU A 430 -20.66 -5.08 -32.56
C LEU A 430 -20.44 -3.58 -32.32
N ILE A 431 -21.52 -2.81 -32.16
CA ILE A 431 -21.46 -1.37 -31.88
C ILE A 431 -20.84 -1.11 -30.50
N GLU A 432 -21.26 -1.83 -29.45
CA GLU A 432 -20.68 -1.68 -28.11
C GLU A 432 -19.19 -2.03 -28.08
N LYS A 433 -18.75 -3.07 -28.81
CA LYS A 433 -17.32 -3.45 -28.88
C LYS A 433 -16.49 -2.48 -29.71
N LYS A 434 -17.07 -1.87 -30.74
CA LYS A 434 -16.43 -0.81 -31.53
C LYS A 434 -16.20 0.45 -30.69
N GLU A 435 -17.21 0.92 -29.97
CA GLU A 435 -17.06 2.08 -29.06
C GLU A 435 -16.05 1.81 -27.94
N LEU A 436 -16.02 0.58 -27.42
CA LEU A 436 -15.07 0.17 -26.38
C LEU A 436 -13.62 0.26 -26.87
N ILE A 437 -13.31 -0.26 -28.06
CA ILE A 437 -11.94 -0.19 -28.56
C ILE A 437 -11.52 1.23 -28.93
N GLU A 438 -12.41 2.05 -29.48
CA GLU A 438 -12.13 3.46 -29.75
C GLU A 438 -11.72 4.19 -28.47
N LYS A 439 -12.48 4.03 -27.38
CA LYS A 439 -12.15 4.61 -26.07
C LYS A 439 -10.84 4.08 -25.48
N VAL A 440 -10.51 2.80 -25.71
CA VAL A 440 -9.22 2.22 -25.27
C VAL A 440 -8.05 2.82 -26.05
N ILE A 441 -8.18 2.96 -27.37
CA ILE A 441 -7.15 3.58 -28.22
C ILE A 441 -6.94 5.05 -27.81
N ASP A 442 -8.02 5.80 -27.61
CA ASP A 442 -7.93 7.21 -27.17
C ASP A 442 -7.21 7.33 -25.81
N ARG A 443 -7.48 6.43 -24.87
CA ARG A 443 -6.78 6.39 -23.58
C ARG A 443 -5.29 6.05 -23.73
N LEU A 444 -4.94 5.11 -24.61
CA LEU A 444 -3.54 4.75 -24.90
C LEU A 444 -2.76 5.89 -25.55
N ILE A 445 -3.44 6.76 -26.31
CA ILE A 445 -2.87 7.94 -26.95
C ILE A 445 -2.72 9.10 -25.95
N TYR A 446 -3.81 9.51 -25.30
CA TYR A 446 -3.85 10.78 -24.55
C TYR A 446 -3.44 10.65 -23.07
N HIS A 447 -3.66 9.49 -22.44
CA HIS A 447 -3.42 9.33 -21.00
C HIS A 447 -2.13 8.56 -20.71
N GLU A 448 -1.86 7.48 -21.44
CA GLU A 448 -0.70 6.62 -21.18
C GLU A 448 0.51 6.94 -22.08
N TYR A 449 0.33 7.75 -23.13
CA TYR A 449 1.36 8.12 -24.11
C TYR A 449 2.10 6.91 -24.72
N VAL A 450 1.43 5.75 -24.75
CA VAL A 450 1.99 4.49 -25.27
C VAL A 450 1.97 4.49 -26.79
N ILE A 451 0.98 5.16 -27.38
CA ILE A 451 0.80 5.30 -28.83
C ILE A 451 0.88 6.79 -29.19
N ILE A 452 1.69 7.12 -30.18
CA ILE A 452 1.85 8.48 -30.70
C ILE A 452 1.12 8.58 -32.05
N PRO A 453 0.14 9.48 -32.20
CA PRO A 453 -0.44 9.81 -33.49
C PRO A 453 0.49 10.74 -34.27
N ILE A 454 0.83 10.37 -35.50
CA ILE A 454 1.59 11.18 -36.45
C ILE A 454 0.59 11.77 -37.45
N SER A 455 0.33 13.07 -37.33
CA SER A 455 -0.38 13.83 -38.38
C SER A 455 0.61 14.31 -39.44
N LYS A 456 0.23 14.24 -40.72
CA LYS A 456 1.03 14.74 -41.86
C LYS A 456 0.99 16.28 -41.92
N VAL A 457 1.48 17.01 -40.91
CA VAL A 457 1.70 18.47 -41.02
C VAL A 457 3.02 18.90 -40.37
N GLY A 458 4.06 19.05 -41.20
CA GLY A 458 5.33 19.66 -40.82
C GLY A 458 5.53 21.07 -41.40
N PHE A 459 6.09 21.97 -40.59
CA PHE A 459 7.00 23.07 -40.95
C PHE A 459 6.73 23.85 -42.27
N LYS A 460 6.03 25.00 -42.21
CA LYS A 460 6.23 26.12 -43.15
C LYS A 460 6.18 27.48 -42.45
N GLY A 461 7.31 28.18 -42.49
CA GLY A 461 7.40 29.59 -42.11
C GLY A 461 6.78 30.52 -43.15
N SER A 462 6.18 31.60 -42.65
CA SER A 462 5.94 32.90 -43.30
C SER A 462 5.24 32.95 -44.67
N LYS A 463 3.92 33.20 -44.68
CA LYS A 463 3.27 34.41 -45.24
C LYS A 463 1.73 34.30 -45.23
N LYS A 464 1.11 35.34 -44.64
CA LYS A 464 -0.24 35.93 -44.82
C LYS A 464 -1.40 35.09 -45.41
N LYS A 465 -2.43 34.96 -44.55
CA LYS A 465 -3.89 35.12 -44.74
C LYS A 465 -4.45 35.12 -46.18
N GLN A 466 -5.33 34.16 -46.47
CA GLN A 466 -6.73 34.42 -46.79
C GLN A 466 -7.55 33.12 -46.72
N ASP A 467 -8.67 33.22 -45.99
CA ASP A 467 -9.97 32.54 -46.13
C ASP A 467 -10.02 31.23 -46.91
N GLU A 468 -10.35 30.13 -46.21
CA GLU A 468 -11.25 29.08 -46.70
C GLU A 468 -11.74 28.23 -45.51
N GLU A 469 -12.97 27.77 -45.66
CA GLU A 469 -13.92 27.34 -44.64
C GLU A 469 -13.54 26.03 -43.94
N GLU A 470 -14.04 25.86 -42.71
CA GLU A 470 -13.94 24.65 -41.90
C GLU A 470 -14.59 23.46 -42.62
N GLU A 471 -13.77 22.55 -43.15
CA GLU A 471 -14.16 21.15 -43.38
C GLU A 471 -13.55 20.30 -42.26
N GLU A 472 -14.39 19.86 -41.32
CA GLU A 472 -14.13 18.73 -40.43
C GLU A 472 -14.02 17.45 -41.27
N GLY A 473 -12.86 17.23 -41.87
CA GLY A 473 -12.49 15.94 -42.46
C GLY A 473 -11.85 15.06 -41.38
N GLU A 474 -12.40 13.85 -41.17
CA GLU A 474 -11.80 12.79 -40.35
C GLU A 474 -10.32 12.57 -40.75
N GLU A 475 -9.40 13.15 -39.98
CA GLU A 475 -7.99 12.80 -40.08
C GLU A 475 -7.83 11.40 -39.47
N ASP A 476 -7.48 10.39 -40.27
CA ASP A 476 -7.10 9.05 -39.79
C ASP A 476 -5.59 9.04 -39.49
N PRO A 477 -5.16 9.30 -38.24
CA PRO A 477 -3.74 9.49 -37.93
C PRO A 477 -2.98 8.17 -37.97
N LEU A 478 -1.74 8.24 -38.44
CA LEU A 478 -0.79 7.13 -38.36
C LEU A 478 -0.38 6.90 -36.89
N LEU A 479 -0.52 5.69 -36.39
CA LEU A 479 -0.23 5.36 -34.99
C LEU A 479 1.14 4.64 -34.87
N VAL A 480 2.02 5.14 -34.00
CA VAL A 480 3.33 4.53 -33.73
C VAL A 480 3.50 4.26 -32.24
N VAL A 481 4.05 3.11 -31.87
CA VAL A 481 4.28 2.74 -30.46
C VAL A 481 5.51 3.48 -29.92
N HIS A 482 5.41 4.02 -28.71
CA HIS A 482 6.51 4.74 -28.09
C HIS A 482 7.74 3.80 -27.86
N PRO A 483 8.96 4.18 -28.29
CA PRO A 483 10.15 3.30 -28.25
C PRO A 483 10.53 2.75 -26.86
N ASN A 484 10.19 3.49 -25.79
CA ASN A 484 10.52 3.12 -24.41
C ASN A 484 9.46 2.22 -23.73
N TYR A 485 8.36 1.86 -24.39
CA TYR A 485 7.34 1.02 -23.75
C TYR A 485 7.77 -0.44 -23.77
N ILE A 486 8.18 -1.01 -22.63
CA ILE A 486 8.49 -2.44 -22.52
C ILE A 486 7.25 -3.15 -21.98
N ILE A 487 6.85 -4.25 -22.63
CA ILE A 487 5.68 -5.04 -22.24
C ILE A 487 6.04 -5.78 -20.94
N ASP A 488 5.33 -5.48 -19.86
CA ASP A 488 5.43 -6.14 -18.53
C ASP A 488 4.42 -7.28 -18.35
#